data_AF-A0AA97DHB7-F1
#
_entry.id   AF-A0AA97DHB7-F1
#
_cell.length_a   1.000
_cell.length_b   1.000
_cell.length_c   1.000
_cell.angle_alpha   90.00
_cell.angle_beta   90.00
_cell.angle_gamma   90.00
#
_symmetry.space_group_name_H-M   'P 1'
#
loop_
_entity.id
_entity.type
_entity.pdbx_description
1 polymer ?
#
loop_
_entity_poly.entity_id
_entity_poly.type
_entity_poly.pdbx_seq_one_letter_code
_entity_poly.pdbx_strand_id
1 'polypeptide(L)' 'MSLVQQLEPAAEVHRAAGLPAAARILAEAYPQIVDFDPSGMTIEEVHYFLGESAAVAFIQFLVLTKQCKVAVGIRR' A
#
# COMPACT_ATOMS: atom_id res chain seq x y z
N MET A 1 -5.31 -38.85 -4.73
CA MET A 1 -5.96 -37.85 -3.84
C MET A 1 -4.87 -37.14 -3.06
N SER A 2 -4.22 -36.14 -3.66
CA SER A 2 -3.13 -35.40 -3.01
C SER A 2 -3.65 -34.06 -2.50
N LEU A 3 -3.67 -33.91 -1.18
CA LEU A 3 -3.94 -32.68 -0.44
C LEU A 3 -2.81 -31.69 -0.71
N VAL A 4 -2.95 -30.86 -1.75
CA VAL A 4 -2.08 -29.69 -1.92
C VAL A 4 -2.56 -28.62 -0.95
N GLN A 5 -1.91 -28.68 0.21
CA GLN A 5 -1.68 -27.64 1.22
C GLN A 5 -2.41 -26.31 1.01
N GLN A 6 -3.41 -26.12 1.86
CA GLN A 6 -3.78 -24.87 2.55
C GLN A 6 -3.24 -23.59 1.89
N LEU A 7 -4.10 -22.95 1.09
CA LEU A 7 -4.04 -21.50 0.92
C LEU A 7 -4.11 -20.88 2.33
N GLU A 8 -3.07 -20.13 2.69
CA GLU A 8 -3.08 -19.19 3.81
C GLU A 8 -3.42 -17.78 3.26
N PRO A 9 -4.70 -17.40 3.05
CA PRO A 9 -5.07 -16.00 2.83
C PRO A 9 -5.20 -15.23 4.15
N ALA A 10 -5.04 -15.90 5.31
CA ALA A 10 -5.40 -15.33 6.61
C ALA A 10 -4.44 -14.24 7.09
N ALA A 11 -3.17 -14.27 6.68
CA ALA A 11 -2.17 -13.31 7.14
C ALA A 11 -2.30 -11.92 6.48
N GLU A 12 -2.83 -11.86 5.25
CA GLU A 12 -3.01 -10.58 4.53
C GLU A 12 -4.21 -9.79 5.07
N VAL A 13 -5.29 -10.48 5.44
CA VAL A 13 -6.52 -9.87 5.96
C VAL A 13 -6.28 -9.15 7.30
N HIS A 14 -5.28 -9.57 8.07
CA HIS A 14 -5.01 -8.98 9.39
C HIS A 14 -4.32 -7.61 9.32
N ARG A 15 -3.49 -7.35 8.28
CA ARG A 15 -2.78 -6.06 8.14
C ARG A 15 -3.71 -4.89 7.82
N ALA A 16 -4.88 -5.17 7.27
CA ALA A 16 -5.87 -4.18 6.89
C ALA A 16 -6.91 -3.89 8.01
N ALA A 17 -6.85 -4.59 9.14
CA ALA A 17 -7.75 -4.41 10.26
C ALA A 17 -7.53 -3.02 10.91
N GLY A 18 -8.52 -2.14 10.83
CA GLY A 18 -8.47 -0.77 11.35
C GLY A 18 -8.23 0.31 10.29
N LEU A 19 -7.99 -0.06 9.03
CA LEU A 19 -7.98 0.90 7.93
C LEU A 19 -9.41 1.32 7.54
N PRO A 20 -9.61 2.57 7.08
CA PRO A 20 -10.84 2.95 6.39
C PRO A 20 -11.15 2.01 5.23
N ALA A 21 -12.42 1.73 4.96
CA ALA A 21 -12.83 0.76 3.94
C ALA A 21 -12.16 0.99 2.56
N ALA A 22 -12.06 2.26 2.13
CA ALA A 22 -11.37 2.60 0.88
C ALA A 22 -9.86 2.30 0.91
N ALA A 23 -9.18 2.51 2.05
CA ALA A 23 -7.76 2.18 2.18
C ALA A 23 -7.53 0.67 2.19
N ARG A 24 -8.47 -0.11 2.73
CA ARG A 24 -8.44 -1.57 2.68
C ARG A 24 -8.50 -2.08 1.25
N ILE A 25 -9.40 -1.56 0.42
CA ILE A 25 -9.52 -1.95 -0.99
C ILE A 25 -8.21 -1.72 -1.72
N LEU A 26 -7.53 -0.59 -1.47
CA LEU A 26 -6.23 -0.30 -2.08
C LEU A 26 -5.14 -1.26 -1.57
N ALA A 27 -5.10 -1.55 -0.27
CA ALA A 27 -4.15 -2.50 0.31
C ALA A 27 -4.37 -3.94 -0.17
N GLU A 28 -5.61 -4.36 -0.40
CA GLU A 28 -5.95 -5.67 -0.95
C GLU A 28 -5.59 -5.75 -2.45
N ALA A 29 -5.81 -4.67 -3.22
CA ALA A 29 -5.48 -4.62 -4.64
C ALA A 29 -3.99 -4.43 -4.94
N TYR A 30 -3.26 -3.75 -4.05
CA TYR A 30 -1.83 -3.49 -4.17
C TYR A 30 -1.13 -3.75 -2.82
N PRO A 31 -0.93 -5.01 -2.42
CA PRO A 31 -0.37 -5.36 -1.11
C PRO A 31 0.99 -4.72 -0.81
N GLN A 32 1.80 -4.48 -1.85
CA GLN A 32 3.12 -3.86 -1.74
C GLN A 32 3.10 -2.43 -1.19
N ILE A 33 1.96 -1.74 -1.21
CA ILE A 33 1.86 -0.33 -0.78
C ILE A 33 1.81 -0.17 0.75
N VAL A 34 1.45 -1.24 1.48
CA VAL A 34 1.23 -1.19 2.94
C VAL A 34 2.54 -0.97 3.70
N ASP A 35 3.60 -1.64 3.25
CA ASP A 35 4.92 -1.65 3.89
C ASP A 35 5.96 -0.83 3.09
N PHE A 36 5.52 -0.08 2.07
CA PHE A 36 6.41 0.75 1.27
C PHE A 36 6.85 1.99 2.05
N ASP A 37 8.16 2.20 2.19
CA ASP A 37 8.75 3.38 2.82
C ASP A 37 9.17 4.42 1.76
N PRO A 38 8.42 5.53 1.62
CA PRO A 38 8.73 6.61 0.67
C PRO A 38 9.70 7.66 1.24
N SER A 39 10.26 7.45 2.44
CA SER A 39 11.06 8.46 3.13
C SER A 39 12.24 8.93 2.29
N GLY A 40 12.28 10.24 2.01
CA GLY A 40 13.32 10.85 1.20
C GLY A 40 13.13 10.75 -0.31
N MET A 41 12.06 10.09 -0.79
CA MET A 41 11.74 9.96 -2.20
C MET A 41 10.90 11.13 -2.72
N THR A 42 11.06 11.46 -4.00
CA THR A 42 10.13 12.30 -4.76
C THR A 42 8.93 11.49 -5.25
N ILE A 43 7.88 12.16 -5.73
CA ILE A 43 6.72 11.48 -6.31
C ILE A 43 7.12 10.66 -7.54
N GLU A 44 8.01 11.19 -8.38
CA GLU A 44 8.51 10.53 -9.57
C GLU A 44 9.27 9.24 -9.22
N GLU A 45 10.07 9.26 -8.15
CA GLU A 45 10.77 8.07 -7.66
C GLU A 45 9.79 7.02 -7.13
N VAL A 46 8.72 7.43 -6.43
CA VAL A 46 7.64 6.52 -6.01
C VAL A 46 6.95 5.88 -7.22
N HIS A 47 6.65 6.65 -8.27
CA HIS A 47 6.12 6.13 -9.54
C HIS A 47 7.09 5.15 -10.22
N TYR A 48 8.38 5.45 -10.22
CA TYR A 48 9.41 4.58 -10.78
C TYR A 48 9.48 3.22 -10.05
N PHE A 49 9.44 3.21 -8.71
CA PHE A 49 9.59 1.97 -7.93
C PHE A 49 8.32 1.11 -7.85
N LEU A 50 7.15 1.74 -7.70
CA LEU A 50 5.88 1.01 -7.57
C LEU A 50 5.23 0.73 -8.93
N GLY A 51 5.56 1.50 -9.96
CA GLY A 51 4.82 1.54 -11.23
C GLY A 51 3.56 2.39 -11.13
N GLU A 52 3.07 2.86 -12.28
CA GLU A 52 2.02 3.90 -12.38
C GLU A 52 0.77 3.62 -11.53
N SER A 53 0.16 2.44 -11.67
CA SER A 53 -1.10 2.14 -10.98
C SER A 53 -0.92 1.96 -9.46
N ALA A 54 0.16 1.31 -9.03
CA ALA A 54 0.41 1.08 -7.61
C ALA A 54 0.90 2.35 -6.91
N ALA A 55 1.65 3.22 -7.59
CA ALA A 55 2.06 4.51 -7.05
C ALA A 55 0.86 5.44 -6.81
N VAL A 56 -0.08 5.50 -7.75
CA VAL A 56 -1.35 6.24 -7.56
C VAL A 56 -2.13 5.67 -6.39
N ALA A 57 -2.25 4.34 -6.29
CA ALA A 57 -2.92 3.67 -5.18
C ALA A 57 -2.24 3.97 -3.84
N PHE A 58 -0.90 3.98 -3.80
CA PHE A 58 -0.11 4.31 -2.60
C PHE A 58 -0.36 5.75 -2.14
N ILE A 59 -0.36 6.73 -3.05
CA ILE A 59 -0.64 8.13 -2.71
C ILE A 59 -2.07 8.27 -2.16
N GLN A 60 -3.06 7.60 -2.77
CA GLN A 60 -4.42 7.58 -2.26
C GLN A 60 -4.51 6.91 -0.89
N PHE A 61 -3.78 5.82 -0.68
CA PHE A 61 -3.69 5.13 0.59
C PHE A 61 -3.15 6.06 1.69
N LEU A 62 -2.06 6.80 1.44
CA LEU A 62 -1.49 7.78 2.38
C LEU A 62 -2.48 8.89 2.77
N VAL A 63 -3.31 9.36 1.83
CA VAL A 63 -4.34 10.36 2.10
C VAL A 63 -5.43 9.77 2.99
N LEU A 64 -5.91 8.57 2.66
CA LEU A 64 -6.97 7.89 3.41
C LEU A 64 -6.53 7.50 4.82
N THR A 65 -5.26 7.14 5.02
CA THR A 65 -4.69 6.80 6.33
C THR A 65 -4.14 8.00 7.11
N LYS A 66 -4.22 9.22 6.53
CA LYS A 66 -3.66 10.46 7.09
C LYS A 66 -2.14 10.43 7.31
N GLN A 67 -1.42 9.57 6.60
CA GLN A 67 0.05 9.45 6.65
C GLN A 67 0.76 10.36 5.64
N CYS A 68 0.00 11.06 4.79
CA CYS A 68 0.54 11.91 3.71
C CYS A 68 1.47 13.05 4.16
N LYS A 69 1.40 13.51 5.42
CA LYS A 69 2.27 14.59 5.94
C LYS A 69 3.71 14.16 6.22
N VAL A 70 3.97 12.86 6.33
CA VAL A 70 5.28 12.29 6.72
C VAL A 70 5.98 11.63 5.53
N ALA A 71 5.20 11.15 4.56
CA ALA A 71 5.65 10.17 3.58
C ALA A 71 6.40 10.75 2.36
N VAL A 72 5.89 11.81 1.75
CA VAL A 72 6.45 12.30 0.48
C VAL A 72 7.12 13.61 0.74
N GLY A 73 8.37 13.77 0.30
CA GLY A 73 9.11 15.02 0.36
C GLY A 73 8.46 16.08 -0.53
N ILE A 74 7.30 16.61 -0.12
CA ILE A 74 6.65 17.76 -0.74
C ILE A 74 7.49 18.98 -0.35
N ARG A 75 8.63 19.14 -1.03
CA ARG A 75 9.40 20.38 -1.02
C ARG A 75 8.60 21.37 -1.86
N ARG A 76 7.83 22.23 -1.21
CA ARG A 76 7.27 23.42 -1.85
C ARG A 76 8.38 24.39 -2.21
#